data_AF-Q3HYJ5-F1
#
_entry.id   AF-Q3HYJ5-F1
#
_cell.length_a   1.000
_cell.length_b   1.000
_cell.length_c   1.000
_cell.angle_alpha   90.00
_cell.angle_beta   90.00
_cell.angle_gamma   90.00
#
_symmetry.space_group_name_H-M   'P 1'
#
loop_
_entity.id
_entity.type
_entity.pdbx_description
1 polymer ?
#
loop_
_entity_poly.entity_id
_entity_poly.type
_entity_poly.pdbx_seq_one_letter_code
_entity_poly.pdbx_strand_id
1 'polypeptide(L)'
;YFAMGSGPLRSHARVEKELFEKLHYAEDASCGVLVLEGRDLPTDEVAAYVGRKANLSPALLTFAIAPTASLAGSTQISARILETGLHKMETLGFDVRQVVSGIGTAPIATVAKNDLRGIGRTNDCILYGGQAHYTVRAGNTELADLAAKLPASAWKDYGTPFYEIFERYDKDFYKIDP
;
A
#
# COMPACT_ATOMS: atom_id res chain seq x y z
N TYR A 1 2.58 -15.07 -14.36
CA TYR A 1 1.68 -14.58 -13.30
C TYR A 1 2.22 -13.27 -12.76
N PHE A 2 1.38 -12.24 -12.57
CA PHE A 2 1.77 -10.97 -11.94
C PHE A 2 0.61 -10.44 -11.10
N ALA A 3 0.90 -10.03 -9.87
CA ALA A 3 -0.03 -9.37 -8.96
C ALA A 3 0.77 -8.57 -7.92
N MET A 4 0.19 -7.50 -7.40
CA MET A 4 0.76 -6.79 -6.25
C MET A 4 0.42 -7.56 -4.97
N GLY A 5 1.44 -7.89 -4.17
CA GLY A 5 1.29 -8.67 -2.93
C GLY A 5 1.29 -7.77 -1.69
N SER A 6 0.33 -7.98 -0.80
CA SER A 6 0.15 -7.25 0.46
C SER A 6 -0.19 -8.20 1.61
N GLY A 7 -0.21 -7.69 2.84
CA GLY A 7 -0.67 -8.45 4.00
C GLY A 7 0.45 -9.07 4.84
N PRO A 8 0.07 -9.83 5.88
CA PRO A 8 0.95 -10.19 6.99
C PRO A 8 2.06 -11.16 6.62
N LEU A 9 1.92 -11.96 5.54
CA LEU A 9 3.03 -12.83 5.12
C LEU A 9 4.32 -12.06 4.84
N ARG A 10 4.23 -10.78 4.45
CA ARG A 10 5.40 -9.93 4.21
C ARG A 10 6.28 -9.77 5.46
N SER A 11 5.69 -9.64 6.65
CA SER A 11 6.47 -9.48 7.89
C SER A 11 7.15 -10.76 8.37
N HIS A 12 6.68 -11.92 7.91
CA HIS A 12 7.35 -13.20 8.11
C HIS A 12 8.43 -13.44 7.06
N ALA A 13 8.09 -13.30 5.77
CA ALA A 13 9.01 -13.56 4.67
C ALA A 13 10.14 -12.53 4.55
N ARG A 14 9.87 -11.27 4.92
CA ARG A 14 10.80 -10.14 4.94
C ARG A 14 11.66 -10.04 3.66
N VAL A 15 10.98 -10.11 2.51
CA VAL A 15 11.65 -9.94 1.21
C VAL A 15 12.22 -8.52 1.09
N GLU A 16 11.47 -7.53 1.57
CA GLU A 16 11.86 -6.12 1.68
C GLU A 16 12.71 -5.88 2.93
N LYS A 17 13.94 -6.41 2.95
CA LYS A 17 14.82 -6.40 4.12
C LYS A 17 14.98 -5.02 4.76
N GLU A 18 15.30 -4.01 3.95
CA GLU A 18 15.53 -2.63 4.42
C GLU A 18 14.31 -2.05 5.14
N LEU A 19 13.10 -2.34 4.67
CA LEU A 19 11.86 -1.89 5.30
C LEU A 19 11.70 -2.50 6.70
N PHE A 20 11.84 -3.83 6.81
CA PHE A 20 11.66 -4.51 8.09
C PHE A 20 12.79 -4.23 9.09
N GLU A 21 14.01 -3.97 8.60
CA GLU A 21 15.12 -3.47 9.41
C GLU A 21 14.81 -2.09 9.97
N LYS A 22 14.37 -1.12 9.15
CA LYS A 22 13.96 0.23 9.60
C LYS A 22 12.83 0.18 10.63
N LEU A 23 11.86 -0.71 10.42
CA LEU A 23 10.72 -0.88 11.33
C LEU A 23 11.08 -1.62 12.62
N HIS A 24 12.25 -2.25 12.71
CA HIS A 24 12.64 -3.13 13.81
C HIS A 24 11.57 -4.22 14.07
N TYR A 25 10.98 -4.75 13.00
CA TYR A 25 9.85 -5.67 13.08
C TYR A 25 10.11 -6.97 12.33
N ALA A 26 9.84 -8.09 12.99
CA ALA A 26 9.89 -9.42 12.39
C ALA A 26 8.77 -10.28 12.99
N GLU A 27 8.09 -11.02 12.12
CA GLU A 27 7.11 -12.02 12.52
C GLU A 27 7.71 -13.43 12.37
N ASP A 28 7.43 -14.30 13.34
CA ASP A 28 7.64 -15.73 13.21
C ASP A 28 6.30 -16.46 13.30
N ALA A 29 5.84 -16.98 12.17
CA ALA A 29 4.49 -17.51 12.01
C ALA A 29 4.54 -18.92 11.43
N SER A 30 3.65 -19.79 11.90
CA SER A 30 3.47 -21.15 11.35
C SER A 30 2.56 -21.20 10.12
N CYS A 31 1.91 -20.09 9.76
CA CYS A 31 1.05 -19.98 8.58
C CYS A 31 1.11 -18.56 8.00
N GLY A 32 0.81 -18.42 6.71
CA GLY A 32 0.94 -17.17 5.99
C GLY A 32 -0.34 -16.75 5.28
N VAL A 33 -0.67 -15.45 5.33
CA VAL A 33 -1.74 -14.87 4.51
C VAL A 33 -1.15 -13.82 3.59
N LEU A 34 -1.36 -13.97 2.28
CA LEU A 34 -0.98 -12.99 1.26
C LEU A 34 -2.24 -12.51 0.52
N VAL A 35 -2.39 -11.20 0.43
CA VAL A 35 -3.46 -10.55 -0.34
C VAL A 35 -2.89 -10.15 -1.70
N LEU A 36 -3.53 -10.57 -2.77
CA LEU A 36 -3.13 -10.32 -4.14
C LEU A 36 -4.13 -9.39 -4.82
N GLU A 37 -3.64 -8.30 -5.39
CA GLU A 37 -4.43 -7.48 -6.29
C GLU A 37 -4.28 -8.03 -7.73
N GLY A 38 -5.32 -8.69 -8.23
CA GLY A 38 -5.30 -9.39 -9.52
C GLY A 38 -6.60 -10.14 -9.84
N ARG A 39 -6.73 -10.61 -11.09
CA ARG A 39 -7.87 -11.42 -11.55
C ARG A 39 -7.58 -12.91 -11.56
N ASP A 40 -6.37 -13.26 -11.96
CA ASP A 40 -6.00 -14.66 -12.15
C ASP A 40 -5.66 -15.27 -10.80
N LEU A 41 -6.25 -16.43 -10.51
CA LEU A 41 -5.95 -17.18 -9.31
C LEU A 41 -4.47 -17.62 -9.33
N PRO A 42 -3.75 -17.57 -8.19
CA PRO A 42 -2.38 -18.07 -8.12
C PRO A 42 -2.36 -19.56 -8.41
N THR A 43 -1.38 -20.00 -9.20
CA THR A 43 -1.14 -21.42 -9.48
C THR A 43 -0.33 -22.08 -8.38
N ASP A 44 -0.23 -23.41 -8.40
CA ASP A 44 0.65 -24.17 -7.49
C ASP A 44 2.11 -23.71 -7.57
N GLU A 45 2.58 -23.31 -8.75
CA GLU A 45 3.92 -22.76 -8.94
C GLU A 45 4.10 -21.42 -8.20
N VAL A 46 3.07 -20.56 -8.22
CA VAL A 46 3.06 -19.29 -7.47
C VAL A 46 3.04 -19.59 -5.97
N ALA A 47 2.22 -20.53 -5.52
CA ALA A 47 2.16 -20.92 -4.11
C ALA A 47 3.50 -21.50 -3.63
N ALA A 48 4.16 -22.35 -4.43
CA ALA A 48 5.48 -22.89 -4.13
C ALA A 48 6.56 -21.79 -4.12
N TYR A 49 6.49 -20.83 -5.04
CA TYR A 49 7.42 -19.69 -5.06
C TYR A 49 7.29 -18.84 -3.80
N VAL A 50 6.07 -18.46 -3.42
CA VAL A 50 5.79 -17.69 -2.21
C VAL A 50 6.20 -18.47 -0.95
N GLY A 51 5.91 -19.78 -0.91
CA GLY A 51 6.30 -20.66 0.20
C GLY A 51 7.81 -20.71 0.42
N ARG A 52 8.60 -20.83 -0.66
CA ARG A 52 10.07 -20.76 -0.56
C ARG A 52 10.56 -19.43 -0.02
N LYS A 53 9.96 -18.31 -0.43
CA LYS A 53 10.34 -16.97 0.08
C LYS A 53 9.97 -16.79 1.56
N ALA A 54 8.88 -17.39 1.98
CA ALA A 54 8.40 -17.35 3.36
C ALA A 54 8.97 -18.47 4.24
N ASN A 55 9.72 -19.43 3.70
CA ASN A 55 10.08 -20.67 4.40
C ASN A 55 8.87 -21.42 5.00
N LEU A 56 7.75 -21.42 4.27
CA LEU A 56 6.51 -22.12 4.63
C LEU A 56 6.11 -23.11 3.53
N SER A 57 5.52 -24.23 3.93
CA SER A 57 4.87 -25.15 2.98
C SER A 57 3.68 -24.44 2.30
N PRO A 58 3.41 -24.66 1.00
CA PRO A 58 2.24 -24.12 0.33
C PRO A 58 0.91 -24.42 1.02
N ALA A 59 0.81 -25.56 1.70
CA ALA A 59 -0.40 -25.94 2.47
C ALA A 59 -0.66 -25.04 3.69
N LEU A 60 0.33 -24.25 4.12
CA LEU A 60 0.23 -23.30 5.23
C LEU A 60 0.00 -21.86 4.73
N LEU A 61 -0.18 -21.67 3.42
CA LEU A 61 -0.44 -20.38 2.80
C LEU A 61 -1.92 -20.24 2.47
N THR A 62 -2.47 -19.06 2.77
CA THR A 62 -3.78 -18.62 2.32
C THR A 62 -3.60 -17.40 1.41
N PHE A 63 -4.19 -17.48 0.21
CA PHE A 63 -4.23 -16.36 -0.72
C PHE A 63 -5.64 -15.76 -0.73
N ALA A 64 -5.74 -14.47 -0.42
CA ALA A 64 -6.94 -13.69 -0.71
C ALA A 64 -6.67 -12.90 -2.00
N ILE A 65 -7.63 -12.88 -2.93
CA ILE A 65 -7.44 -12.22 -4.22
C ILE A 65 -8.66 -11.39 -4.59
N ALA A 66 -8.41 -10.18 -5.07
CA ALA A 66 -9.44 -9.32 -5.64
C ALA A 66 -8.85 -8.44 -6.75
N PRO A 67 -9.57 -8.23 -7.87
CA PRO A 67 -9.13 -7.30 -8.88
C PRO A 67 -9.42 -5.86 -8.46
N THR A 68 -8.62 -4.91 -8.96
CA THR A 68 -8.77 -3.47 -8.67
C THR A 68 -10.19 -2.98 -8.97
N ALA A 69 -10.75 -3.34 -10.12
CA ALA A 69 -12.14 -3.05 -10.47
C ALA A 69 -13.10 -4.09 -9.86
N SER A 70 -13.19 -4.08 -8.53
CA SER A 70 -14.19 -4.79 -7.73
C SER A 70 -14.51 -4.02 -6.46
N LEU A 71 -15.59 -4.40 -5.75
CA LEU A 71 -15.92 -3.81 -4.45
C LEU A 71 -14.81 -4.06 -3.43
N ALA A 72 -14.26 -5.28 -3.40
CA ALA A 72 -13.16 -5.63 -2.50
C ALA A 72 -11.88 -4.84 -2.84
N GLY A 73 -11.54 -4.68 -4.12
CA GLY A 73 -10.43 -3.86 -4.58
C GLY A 73 -10.59 -2.39 -4.19
N SER A 74 -11.76 -1.80 -4.44
CA SER A 74 -12.04 -0.41 -4.07
C SER A 74 -12.01 -0.20 -2.55
N THR A 75 -12.50 -1.18 -1.78
CA THR A 75 -12.50 -1.10 -0.31
C THR A 75 -11.08 -1.22 0.25
N GLN A 76 -10.31 -2.22 -0.18
CA GLN A 76 -8.96 -2.45 0.37
C GLN A 76 -7.99 -1.33 0.01
N ILE A 77 -8.12 -0.73 -1.17
CA ILE A 77 -7.28 0.41 -1.57
C ILE A 77 -7.64 1.63 -0.72
N SER A 78 -8.91 2.02 -0.63
CA SER A 78 -9.31 3.16 0.23
C SER A 78 -8.93 2.97 1.70
N ALA A 79 -8.93 1.73 2.22
CA ALA A 79 -8.49 1.42 3.57
C ALA A 79 -6.99 1.70 3.84
N ARG A 80 -6.19 1.96 2.80
CA ARG A 80 -4.76 2.28 2.90
C ARG A 80 -4.47 3.74 3.19
N ILE A 81 -5.47 4.58 3.43
CA ILE A 81 -5.27 6.02 3.72
C ILE A 81 -4.24 6.30 4.82
N LEU A 82 -4.13 5.43 5.83
CA LEU A 82 -3.06 5.53 6.84
C LEU A 82 -1.70 5.07 6.29
N GLU A 83 -1.70 3.96 5.55
CA GLU A 83 -0.49 3.38 4.97
C GLU A 83 0.19 4.33 3.98
N THR A 84 -0.57 5.02 3.12
CA THR A 84 0.00 5.97 2.17
C THR A 84 0.70 7.14 2.85
N GLY A 85 0.14 7.64 3.96
CA GLY A 85 0.83 8.66 4.76
C GLY A 85 2.07 8.10 5.45
N LEU A 86 1.98 6.92 6.07
CA LEU A 86 3.15 6.29 6.71
C LEU A 86 4.29 6.02 5.71
N HIS A 87 3.97 5.57 4.50
CA HIS A 87 4.95 5.34 3.44
C HIS A 87 5.62 6.65 3.01
N LYS A 88 4.84 7.72 2.83
CA LYS A 88 5.38 9.04 2.50
C LYS A 88 6.20 9.66 3.64
N MET A 89 5.81 9.46 4.90
CA MET A 89 6.63 9.85 6.06
C MET A 89 8.01 9.19 5.98
N GLU A 90 8.07 7.88 5.73
CA GLU A 90 9.33 7.14 5.60
C GLU A 90 10.18 7.64 4.42
N THR A 91 9.54 7.91 3.26
CA THR A 91 10.20 8.48 2.07
C THR A 91 10.78 9.87 2.34
N LEU A 92 10.11 10.68 3.18
CA LEU A 92 10.60 11.98 3.65
C LEU A 92 11.70 11.85 4.73
N GLY A 93 12.08 10.64 5.11
CA GLY A 93 13.12 10.36 6.11
C GLY A 93 12.63 10.44 7.56
N PHE A 94 11.31 10.53 7.78
CA PHE A 94 10.74 10.55 9.13
C PHE A 94 10.73 9.13 9.73
N ASP A 95 11.13 9.00 10.99
CA ASP A 95 11.06 7.72 11.72
C ASP A 95 9.61 7.39 12.07
N VAL A 96 8.97 6.55 11.23
CA VAL A 96 7.57 6.14 11.39
C VAL A 96 7.28 5.43 12.73
N ARG A 97 8.30 4.96 13.45
CA ARG A 97 8.13 4.38 14.81
C ARG A 97 7.77 5.44 15.86
N GLN A 98 7.94 6.73 15.54
CA GLN A 98 7.44 7.83 16.37
C GLN A 98 5.92 8.00 16.28
N VAL A 99 5.26 7.39 15.29
CA VAL A 99 3.79 7.37 15.19
C VAL A 99 3.23 6.40 16.23
N VAL A 100 2.39 6.91 17.12
CA VAL A 100 1.79 6.15 18.23
C VAL A 100 0.48 5.49 17.81
N SER A 101 -0.33 6.23 17.05
CA SER A 101 -1.62 5.79 16.56
C SER A 101 -2.05 6.61 15.36
N GLY A 102 -2.98 6.09 14.58
CA GLY A 102 -3.62 6.85 13.52
C GLY A 102 -5.06 6.43 13.30
N ILE A 103 -5.85 7.37 12.78
CA ILE A 103 -7.20 7.11 12.27
C ILE A 103 -7.35 7.80 10.92
N GLY A 104 -7.92 7.10 9.95
CA GLY A 104 -8.13 7.65 8.63
C GLY A 104 -9.44 7.21 8.02
N THR A 105 -9.93 8.03 7.10
CA THR A 105 -11.14 7.81 6.33
C THR A 105 -10.89 8.19 4.89
N ALA A 106 -11.34 7.36 3.96
CA ALA A 106 -11.35 7.68 2.54
C ALA A 106 -12.65 7.15 1.92
N PRO A 107 -13.22 7.82 0.91
CA PRO A 107 -14.38 7.31 0.17
C PRO A 107 -14.04 5.99 -0.52
N ILE A 108 -15.02 5.12 -0.67
CA ILE A 108 -14.88 3.90 -1.48
C ILE A 108 -15.24 4.25 -2.92
N ALA A 109 -14.32 4.00 -3.85
CA ALA A 109 -14.55 4.26 -5.26
C ALA A 109 -15.71 3.41 -5.80
N THR A 110 -16.47 3.97 -6.74
CA THR A 110 -17.40 3.15 -7.54
C THR A 110 -16.60 2.21 -8.44
N VAL A 111 -17.04 0.95 -8.51
CA VAL A 111 -16.38 -0.09 -9.30
C VAL A 111 -16.22 0.39 -10.75
N ALA A 112 -14.97 0.42 -11.21
CA ALA A 112 -14.65 0.89 -12.55
C ALA A 112 -14.98 -0.15 -13.62
N LYS A 113 -14.96 0.28 -14.89
CA LYS A 113 -15.19 -0.61 -16.04
C LYS A 113 -14.10 -1.67 -16.24
N ASN A 114 -12.87 -1.39 -15.81
CA ASN A 114 -11.70 -2.26 -15.91
C ASN A 114 -10.64 -1.84 -14.89
N ASP A 115 -9.65 -2.70 -14.64
CA ASP A 115 -8.67 -2.48 -13.57
C ASP A 115 -7.81 -1.23 -13.81
N LEU A 116 -7.44 -0.95 -15.06
CA LEU A 116 -6.67 0.25 -15.38
C LEU A 116 -7.40 1.54 -14.98
N ARG A 117 -8.71 1.62 -15.20
CA ARG A 117 -9.54 2.74 -14.71
C ARG A 117 -9.81 2.64 -13.22
N GLY A 118 -9.83 1.43 -12.67
CA GLY A 118 -9.90 1.14 -11.24
C GLY A 118 -8.75 1.81 -10.50
N ILE A 119 -7.51 1.58 -10.94
CA ILE A 119 -6.28 2.14 -10.36
C ILE A 119 -6.43 3.66 -10.16
N GLY A 120 -6.86 4.38 -11.21
CA GLY A 120 -7.09 5.83 -11.11
C GLY A 120 -8.10 6.19 -10.03
N ARG A 121 -9.33 5.67 -10.13
CA ARG A 121 -10.43 6.03 -9.22
C ARG A 121 -10.14 5.70 -7.76
N THR A 122 -9.50 4.56 -7.50
CA THR A 122 -9.22 4.12 -6.12
C THR A 122 -8.09 4.93 -5.50
N ASN A 123 -7.06 5.29 -6.26
CA ASN A 123 -6.01 6.19 -5.78
C ASN A 123 -6.54 7.62 -5.59
N ASP A 124 -7.39 8.12 -6.49
CA ASP A 124 -8.04 9.43 -6.35
C ASP A 124 -8.86 9.55 -5.06
N CYS A 125 -9.48 8.45 -4.61
CA CYS A 125 -10.20 8.42 -3.34
C CYS A 125 -9.29 8.68 -2.13
N ILE A 126 -8.02 8.25 -2.18
CA ILE A 126 -7.03 8.54 -1.15
C ILE A 126 -6.48 9.96 -1.33
N LEU A 127 -6.00 10.28 -2.53
CA LEU A 127 -5.29 11.54 -2.82
C LEU A 127 -6.16 12.78 -2.64
N TYR A 128 -7.44 12.69 -3.01
CA TYR A 128 -8.35 13.83 -3.05
C TYR A 128 -9.50 13.74 -2.04
N GLY A 129 -9.82 12.55 -1.55
CA GLY A 129 -10.91 12.32 -0.59
C GLY A 129 -10.46 11.80 0.77
N GLY A 130 -9.18 11.46 0.92
CA GLY A 130 -8.63 10.86 2.11
C GLY A 130 -8.35 11.88 3.21
N GLN A 131 -8.64 11.49 4.44
CA GLN A 131 -8.23 12.21 5.64
C GLN A 131 -7.52 11.24 6.58
N ALA A 132 -6.39 11.65 7.13
CA ALA A 132 -5.62 10.87 8.08
C ALA A 132 -5.17 11.75 9.24
N HIS A 133 -5.33 11.24 10.45
CA HIS A 133 -4.85 11.85 11.68
C HIS A 133 -3.83 10.90 12.29
N TYR A 134 -2.64 11.42 12.60
CA TYR A 134 -1.56 10.68 13.23
C TYR A 134 -1.24 11.32 14.58
N THR A 135 -1.15 10.50 15.63
CA THR A 135 -0.60 10.92 16.92
C THR A 135 0.88 10.55 16.92
N VAL A 136 1.75 11.54 17.07
CA VAL A 136 3.20 11.38 16.82
C VAL A 136 4.00 11.95 17.99
N ARG A 137 5.08 11.25 18.39
CA ARG A 137 6.06 11.73 19.38
C ARG A 137 7.22 12.43 18.66
N ALA A 138 7.05 13.70 18.34
CA ALA A 138 8.08 14.51 17.68
C ALA A 138 8.03 15.98 18.14
N GLY A 139 9.08 16.74 17.84
CA GLY A 139 9.15 18.16 18.16
C GLY A 139 8.32 19.03 17.22
N ASN A 140 7.91 20.22 17.68
CA ASN A 140 7.05 21.13 16.89
C ASN A 140 7.61 21.46 15.49
N THR A 141 8.93 21.67 15.38
CA THR A 141 9.58 21.99 14.10
C THR A 141 9.49 20.83 13.11
N GLU A 142 9.77 19.61 13.57
CA GLU A 142 9.69 18.39 12.77
C GLU A 142 8.25 18.10 12.34
N LEU A 143 7.29 18.27 13.27
CA LEU A 143 5.86 18.11 12.98
C LEU A 143 5.36 19.14 11.97
N ALA A 144 5.81 20.40 12.07
CA ALA A 144 5.42 21.44 11.11
C ALA A 144 5.95 21.15 9.71
N ASP A 145 7.20 20.68 9.59
CA ASP A 145 7.79 20.29 8.31
C ASP A 145 7.05 19.07 7.70
N LEU A 146 6.77 18.06 8.53
CA LEU A 146 6.01 16.89 8.11
C LEU A 146 4.61 17.27 7.64
N ALA A 147 3.89 18.10 8.41
CA ALA A 147 2.54 18.55 8.07
C ALA A 147 2.48 19.34 6.75
N ALA A 148 3.54 20.09 6.42
CA ALA A 148 3.61 20.83 5.16
C ALA A 148 3.85 19.94 3.94
N LYS A 149 4.61 18.84 4.10
CA LYS A 149 5.04 17.97 3.00
C LYS A 149 4.18 16.73 2.80
N LEU A 150 3.53 16.25 3.85
CA LEU A 150 2.82 14.98 3.84
C LEU A 150 1.56 14.97 2.95
N PRO A 151 0.70 16.01 2.92
CA PRO A 151 -0.50 16.00 2.09
C PRO A 151 -0.20 15.78 0.61
N ALA A 152 -1.14 15.17 -0.12
CA ALA A 152 -1.03 14.98 -1.57
C ALA A 152 -0.83 16.31 -2.31
N SER A 153 -1.38 17.41 -1.78
CA SER A 153 -1.25 18.76 -2.35
C SER A 153 0.17 19.33 -2.35
N ALA A 154 1.11 18.72 -1.62
CA ALA A 154 2.52 19.09 -1.68
C ALA A 154 3.23 18.53 -2.93
N TRP A 155 2.59 17.62 -3.67
CA TRP A 155 3.14 17.02 -4.88
C TRP A 155 2.85 17.88 -6.11
N LYS A 156 3.82 17.95 -7.03
CA LYS A 156 3.76 18.79 -8.24
C LYS A 156 2.60 18.45 -9.19
N ASP A 157 2.20 17.17 -9.26
CA ASP A 157 1.16 16.69 -10.19
C ASP A 157 -0.24 16.71 -9.54
N TYR A 158 -0.36 17.19 -8.29
CA TYR A 158 -1.63 17.29 -7.58
C TYR A 158 -2.66 18.12 -8.36
N GLY A 159 -3.91 17.64 -8.35
CA GLY A 159 -5.02 18.25 -9.09
C GLY A 159 -5.31 17.57 -10.43
N THR A 160 -4.48 16.60 -10.84
CA THR A 160 -4.72 15.75 -12.01
C THR A 160 -5.25 14.38 -11.58
N PRO A 161 -6.32 13.83 -12.20
CA PRO A 161 -6.76 12.46 -11.92
C PRO A 161 -5.62 11.46 -12.06
N PHE A 162 -5.48 10.53 -11.10
CA PHE A 162 -4.34 9.61 -11.03
C PHE A 162 -4.21 8.75 -12.28
N TYR A 163 -5.32 8.42 -12.96
CA TYR A 163 -5.26 7.73 -14.24
C TYR A 163 -4.42 8.48 -15.29
N GLU A 164 -4.59 9.80 -15.39
CA GLU A 164 -3.85 10.61 -16.37
C GLU A 164 -2.38 10.73 -15.96
N ILE A 165 -2.10 10.81 -14.66
CA ILE A 165 -0.73 10.76 -14.14
C ILE A 165 -0.09 9.40 -14.49
N PHE A 166 -0.79 8.30 -14.21
CA PHE A 166 -0.35 6.96 -14.52
C PHE A 166 -0.07 6.77 -16.01
N GLU A 167 -0.87 7.39 -16.90
CA GLU A 167 -0.59 7.40 -18.34
C GLU A 167 0.68 8.19 -18.70
N ARG A 168 0.97 9.33 -18.03
CA ARG A 168 2.18 10.13 -18.27
C ARG A 168 3.48 9.39 -17.90
N TYR A 169 3.41 8.48 -16.93
CA TYR A 169 4.56 7.67 -16.47
C TYR A 169 4.53 6.24 -17.03
N ASP A 170 4.05 6.06 -18.27
CA ASP A 170 4.02 4.77 -18.99
C ASP A 170 3.28 3.62 -18.28
N LYS A 171 2.33 3.94 -17.39
CA LYS A 171 1.59 2.96 -16.57
C LYS A 171 2.52 2.13 -15.67
N ASP A 172 3.60 2.75 -15.22
CA ASP A 172 4.55 2.17 -14.28
C ASP A 172 4.45 2.88 -12.93
N PHE A 173 3.96 2.15 -11.91
CA PHE A 173 3.76 2.71 -10.57
C PHE A 173 5.09 3.13 -9.92
N TYR A 174 6.21 2.46 -10.28
CA TYR A 174 7.52 2.75 -9.72
C TYR A 174 8.18 4.00 -10.31
N LYS A 175 7.63 4.57 -11.39
CA LYS A 175 8.10 5.82 -11.99
C LYS A 175 7.41 7.07 -11.42
N ILE A 176 6.34 6.88 -10.66
CA ILE A 176 5.62 7.97 -10.00
C ILE A 176 6.36 8.30 -8.71
N ASP A 177 6.49 9.60 -8.42
CA ASP A 177 7.07 10.11 -7.17
C ASP A 177 6.30 9.53 -5.97
N PRO A 178 6.98 8.84 -5.02
CA PRO A 178 6.32 8.17 -3.89
C PRO A 178 5.62 9.10 -2.89
#